data_AF-A0A845UB18-F1
#
_entry.id   AF-A0A845UB18-F1
#
_cell.length_a   1.000
_cell.length_b   1.000
_cell.length_c   1.000
_cell.angle_alpha   90.00
_cell.angle_beta   90.00
_cell.angle_gamma   90.00
#
_symmetry.space_group_name_H-M   'P 1'
#
loop_
_entity.id
_entity.type
_entity.pdbx_description
1 polymer ?
#
loop_
_entity_poly.entity_id
_entity_poly.type
_entity_poly.pdbx_seq_one_letter_code
_entity_poly.pdbx_strand_id
1 'polypeptide(L)'
;MITTQELLFEWDVWKAQARASGVAEDLAELGRKIMRDAYMQRWPEEVLGDCGWNDDGFGMLALARGKPAEARRDWERLYARYHRRPVCSIDPTTQQRARALVKASAPNLARGGRERGDARP
;
A
#
# COMPACT_ATOMS: atom_id res chain seq x y z
N MET A 1 -4.52 36.27 13.51
CA MET A 1 -4.94 35.07 12.78
C MET A 1 -3.82 34.07 12.93
N ILE A 2 -4.09 32.93 13.56
CA ILE A 2 -3.08 31.92 13.84
C ILE A 2 -2.68 31.33 12.49
N THR A 3 -1.58 31.80 11.91
CA THR A 3 -0.96 31.13 10.77
C THR A 3 -0.43 29.84 11.35
N THR A 4 -1.18 28.78 11.13
CA THR A 4 -0.90 27.46 11.65
C THR A 4 0.57 27.16 11.37
N GLN A 5 1.41 27.23 12.40
CA GLN A 5 2.70 26.53 12.43
C GLN A 5 2.32 25.05 12.47
N GLU A 6 1.77 24.57 11.34
CA GLU A 6 1.45 23.17 11.13
C GLU A 6 2.77 22.44 11.26
N LEU A 7 2.72 21.32 11.95
CA LEU A 7 3.78 20.34 12.05
C LEU A 7 4.07 19.79 10.64
N LEU A 8 4.67 20.61 9.79
CA LEU A 8 5.09 20.26 8.45
C LEU A 8 6.34 19.42 8.63
N PHE A 9 6.14 18.12 8.66
CA PHE A 9 7.22 17.15 8.55
C PHE A 9 7.94 17.34 7.21
N GLU A 10 9.17 16.85 7.11
CA GLU A 10 10.06 17.03 5.95
C GLU A 10 9.37 16.66 4.63
N TRP A 11 8.53 15.62 4.63
CA TRP A 11 7.76 15.19 3.46
C TRP A 11 6.62 16.15 3.07
N ASP A 12 6.02 16.88 4.03
CA ASP A 12 4.99 17.90 3.75
C ASP A 12 5.61 19.18 3.20
N VAL A 13 6.80 19.55 3.71
CA VAL A 13 7.62 20.64 3.15
C VAL A 13 8.01 20.33 1.70
N TRP A 14 8.48 19.10 1.45
CA TRP A 14 8.81 18.65 0.11
C TRP A 14 7.60 18.71 -0.84
N LYS A 15 6.42 18.27 -0.41
CA LYS A 15 5.18 18.37 -1.22
C LYS A 15 4.86 19.83 -1.58
N ALA A 16 4.98 20.75 -0.62
CA ALA A 16 4.74 22.16 -0.87
C ALA A 16 5.72 22.72 -1.91
N GLN A 17 7.00 22.36 -1.80
CA GLN A 17 8.03 22.74 -2.75
C GLN A 17 7.81 22.12 -4.14
N ALA A 18 7.38 20.86 -4.21
CA ALA A 18 7.06 20.20 -5.47
C ALA A 18 5.91 20.88 -6.20
N ARG A 19 4.83 21.23 -5.48
CA ARG A 19 3.71 21.98 -6.04
C ARG A 19 4.14 23.37 -6.51
N ALA A 20 4.92 24.09 -5.69
CA ALA A 20 5.47 25.40 -6.06
C ALA A 20 6.37 25.34 -7.30
N SER A 21 7.03 24.20 -7.53
CA SER A 21 7.89 23.97 -8.69
C SER A 21 7.14 23.50 -9.96
N GLY A 22 5.81 23.39 -9.90
CA GLY A 22 4.96 23.00 -11.03
C GLY A 22 4.79 21.49 -11.22
N VAL A 23 5.13 20.68 -10.22
CA VAL A 23 4.86 19.23 -10.24
C VAL A 23 3.36 18.99 -10.07
N ALA A 24 2.80 18.05 -10.84
CA ALA A 24 1.40 17.65 -10.72
C ALA A 24 1.06 17.19 -9.29
N GLU A 25 -0.14 17.54 -8.81
CA GLU A 25 -0.53 17.30 -7.42
C GLU A 25 -0.50 15.81 -7.04
N ASP A 26 -0.99 14.94 -7.91
CA ASP A 26 -0.95 13.48 -7.70
C ASP A 26 0.47 12.94 -7.54
N LEU A 27 1.41 13.51 -8.30
CA LEU A 27 2.82 13.11 -8.26
C LEU A 27 3.50 13.64 -6.99
N ALA A 28 3.22 14.89 -6.62
CA ALA A 28 3.69 15.46 -5.36
C ALA A 28 3.12 14.72 -4.14
N GLU A 29 1.87 14.25 -4.20
CA GLU A 29 1.28 13.41 -3.15
C GLU A 29 1.96 12.04 -3.08
N LEU A 30 2.25 11.42 -4.23
CA LEU A 30 2.95 10.14 -4.29
C LEU A 30 4.36 10.23 -3.68
N GLY A 31 5.13 11.26 -4.04
CA GLY A 31 6.47 11.46 -3.49
C GLY A 31 6.46 11.70 -1.98
N ARG A 32 5.52 12.51 -1.48
CA ARG A 32 5.28 12.69 -0.04
C ARG A 32 5.02 11.35 0.66
N LYS A 33 4.15 10.54 0.08
CA LYS A 33 3.75 9.24 0.65
C LYS A 33 4.95 8.30 0.74
N ILE A 34 5.80 8.28 -0.28
CA ILE A 34 7.05 7.48 -0.30
C ILE A 34 7.98 7.93 0.82
N MET A 35 8.26 9.22 0.96
CA MET A 35 9.14 9.74 2.02
C MET A 35 8.64 9.36 3.42
N ARG A 36 7.35 9.58 3.66
CA ARG A 36 6.71 9.24 4.93
C ARG A 36 6.75 7.74 5.22
N ASP A 37 6.35 6.92 4.26
CA ASP A 37 6.26 5.47 4.45
C ASP A 37 7.65 4.83 4.57
N ALA A 38 8.65 5.35 3.84
CA ALA A 38 10.05 4.93 3.97
C ALA A 38 10.60 5.16 5.38
N TYR A 39 10.28 6.31 5.98
CA TYR A 39 10.63 6.63 7.36
C TYR A 39 9.85 5.76 8.36
N MET A 40 8.53 5.73 8.24
CA MET A 40 7.65 5.00 9.18
C MET A 40 7.90 3.49 9.19
N GLN A 41 8.18 2.92 8.02
CA GLN A 41 8.46 1.48 7.87
C GLN A 41 9.94 1.14 7.99
N ARG A 42 10.81 2.15 8.24
CA ARG A 42 12.27 2.00 8.34
C ARG A 42 12.83 1.18 7.19
N TRP A 43 12.58 1.65 5.97
CA TRP A 43 13.12 1.03 4.76
C TRP A 43 14.65 0.98 4.81
N PRO A 44 15.28 0.01 4.12
CA PRO A 44 16.73 -0.12 4.13
C PRO A 44 17.41 1.15 3.59
N GLU A 45 18.58 1.47 4.14
CA GLU A 45 19.32 2.71 3.89
C GLU A 45 19.65 2.93 2.40
N GLU A 46 19.88 1.83 1.67
CA GLU A 46 20.07 1.84 0.22
C GLU A 46 18.91 2.50 -0.54
N VAL A 47 17.68 2.40 -0.01
CA VAL A 47 16.46 2.97 -0.62
C VAL A 47 16.14 4.33 -0.04
N LEU A 48 16.57 4.63 1.19
CA LEU A 48 16.38 5.96 1.77
C LEU A 48 17.05 7.04 0.92
N GLY A 49 18.22 6.73 0.33
CA GLY A 49 18.87 7.60 -0.66
C GLY A 49 17.97 7.90 -1.87
N ASP A 50 17.35 6.88 -2.46
CA ASP A 50 16.45 7.03 -3.62
C ASP A 50 15.12 7.72 -3.27
N CYS A 51 14.69 7.63 -2.01
CA CYS A 51 13.47 8.26 -1.47
C CYS A 51 13.67 9.73 -1.06
N GLY A 52 14.84 10.32 -1.34
CA GLY A 52 15.08 11.72 -1.04
C GLY A 52 15.52 12.01 0.41
N TRP A 53 15.81 10.99 1.22
CA TRP A 53 16.25 11.22 2.61
C TRP A 53 17.72 11.66 2.70
N ASN A 54 18.52 11.43 1.66
CA ASN A 54 19.93 11.82 1.64
C ASN A 54 20.17 13.21 1.02
N ASP A 55 19.24 13.72 0.21
CA ASP A 55 19.38 14.95 -0.56
C ASP A 55 18.18 15.91 -0.39
N ASP A 56 17.46 15.78 0.73
CA ASP A 56 16.23 16.55 1.03
C ASP A 56 15.15 16.45 -0.06
N GLY A 57 15.17 15.37 -0.86
CA GLY A 57 14.22 15.13 -1.94
C GLY A 57 14.50 15.94 -3.20
N PHE A 58 15.69 16.53 -3.33
CA PHE A 58 16.08 17.31 -4.49
C PHE A 58 16.08 16.47 -5.78
N GLY A 59 16.64 15.26 -5.74
CA GLY A 59 16.67 14.33 -6.87
C GLY A 59 15.27 13.88 -7.27
N MET A 60 14.40 13.61 -6.30
CA MET A 60 12.99 13.31 -6.57
C MET A 60 12.28 14.48 -7.22
N LEU A 61 12.53 15.70 -6.74
CA LEU A 61 11.95 16.92 -7.31
C LEU A 61 12.43 17.15 -8.75
N ALA A 62 13.73 16.97 -9.02
CA ALA A 62 14.31 17.11 -10.34
C ALA A 62 13.72 16.09 -11.33
N LEU A 63 13.58 14.82 -10.91
CA LEU A 63 12.97 13.78 -11.72
C LEU A 63 11.49 14.07 -12.02
N ALA A 64 10.73 14.50 -11.01
CA ALA A 64 9.32 14.84 -11.17
C ALA A 64 9.08 16.05 -12.10
N ARG A 65 9.99 17.03 -12.10
CA ARG A 65 9.91 18.19 -12.99
C ARG A 65 10.34 17.86 -14.42
N GLY A 66 11.44 17.12 -14.59
CA GLY A 66 11.96 16.82 -15.92
C GLY A 66 11.16 15.74 -16.65
N LYS A 67 10.75 14.69 -15.93
CA LYS A 67 10.17 13.47 -16.48
C LYS A 67 9.05 12.92 -15.59
N PRO A 68 7.91 13.62 -15.46
CA PRO A 68 6.85 13.27 -14.51
C PRO A 68 6.27 11.86 -14.73
N ALA A 69 6.16 11.40 -15.97
CA ALA A 69 5.64 10.06 -16.28
C ALA A 69 6.60 8.92 -15.88
N GLU A 70 7.91 9.12 -16.10
CA GLU A 70 8.94 8.17 -15.67
C GLU A 70 9.04 8.17 -14.14
N ALA A 71 9.07 9.36 -13.53
CA ALA A 71 9.06 9.53 -12.07
C ALA A 71 7.91 8.75 -11.44
N ARG A 72 6.68 8.94 -11.93
CA ARG A 72 5.50 8.22 -11.45
C ARG A 72 5.68 6.70 -11.52
N ARG A 73 6.07 6.18 -12.69
CA ARG A 73 6.23 4.74 -12.91
C ARG A 73 7.29 4.14 -11.98
N ASP A 74 8.42 4.82 -11.83
CA ASP A 74 9.54 4.33 -11.05
C ASP A 74 9.22 4.40 -9.55
N TRP A 75 8.53 5.45 -9.12
CA TRP A 75 8.00 5.61 -7.76
C TRP A 75 6.91 4.60 -7.42
N GLU A 76 5.98 4.31 -8.33
CA GLU A 76 4.97 3.26 -8.16
C GLU A 76 5.61 1.87 -8.03
N ARG A 77 6.66 1.59 -8.83
CA ARG A 77 7.43 0.34 -8.75
C ARG A 77 8.19 0.23 -7.42
N LEU A 78 8.85 1.30 -7.01
CA LEU A 78 9.58 1.39 -5.75
C LEU A 78 8.61 1.20 -4.56
N TYR A 79 7.47 1.88 -4.59
CA TYR A 79 6.42 1.71 -3.61
C TYR A 79 5.91 0.26 -3.59
N ALA A 80 5.61 -0.37 -4.72
CA ALA A 80 5.17 -1.77 -4.76
C ALA A 80 6.21 -2.76 -4.21
N ARG A 81 7.51 -2.46 -4.37
CA ARG A 81 8.60 -3.32 -3.91
C ARG A 81 8.85 -3.22 -2.40
N TYR A 82 8.83 -2.01 -1.86
CA TYR A 82 9.27 -1.75 -0.48
C TYR A 82 8.13 -1.44 0.49
N HIS A 83 6.97 -1.03 -0.01
CA HIS A 83 5.78 -0.97 0.82
C HIS A 83 5.39 -2.40 1.18
N ARG A 84 5.93 -2.89 2.31
CA ARG A 84 5.43 -4.09 2.97
C ARG A 84 3.97 -3.79 3.26
N ARG A 85 3.08 -4.40 2.49
CA ARG A 85 1.73 -4.68 2.97
C ARG A 85 1.96 -5.31 4.35
N PRO A 86 1.42 -4.78 5.45
CA PRO A 86 1.40 -5.55 6.68
C PRO A 86 0.65 -6.82 6.30
N VAL A 87 1.39 -7.90 6.08
CA VAL A 87 0.85 -9.22 6.28
C VAL A 87 0.45 -9.16 7.74
N CYS A 88 -0.84 -8.89 7.99
CA CYS A 88 -1.47 -9.51 9.12
C CYS A 88 -1.13 -10.99 8.92
N SER A 89 -0.05 -11.43 9.56
CA SER A 89 0.28 -12.83 9.70
C SER A 89 -0.86 -13.39 10.52
N ILE A 90 -1.94 -13.73 9.83
CA ILE A 90 -2.94 -14.60 10.41
C ILE A 90 -2.15 -15.88 10.63
N ASP A 91 -1.82 -16.13 11.90
CA ASP A 91 -1.20 -17.38 12.31
C ASP A 91 -1.92 -18.53 11.57
N PRO A 92 -1.21 -19.52 10.99
CA PRO A 92 -1.84 -20.58 10.21
C PRO A 92 -2.98 -21.26 10.99
N THR A 93 -2.91 -21.27 12.32
CA THR A 93 -3.97 -21.74 13.22
C THR A 93 -5.25 -20.91 13.10
N THR A 94 -5.14 -19.59 13.03
CA THR A 94 -6.28 -18.66 12.86
C THR A 94 -6.88 -18.77 11.45
N GLN A 95 -6.05 -18.99 10.43
CA GLN A 95 -6.52 -19.20 9.06
C GLN A 95 -7.27 -20.53 8.91
N GLN A 96 -6.80 -21.59 9.57
CA GLN A 96 -7.46 -22.91 9.57
C GLN A 96 -8.78 -22.89 10.34
N ARG A 97 -8.86 -22.16 11.46
CA ARG A 97 -10.11 -21.96 12.23
C ARG A 97 -11.15 -21.15 11.47
N ALA A 98 -10.76 -20.07 10.78
CA ALA A 98 -11.67 -19.28 9.96
C ALA A 98 -12.28 -20.12 8.80
N ARG A 99 -11.46 -20.94 8.13
CA ARG A 99 -11.93 -21.86 7.09
C ARG A 99 -12.89 -22.92 7.64
N ALA A 100 -12.62 -23.46 8.82
CA ALA A 100 -13.49 -24.44 9.47
C ALA A 100 -14.87 -23.85 9.83
N LEU A 101 -14.91 -22.60 10.30
CA LEU A 101 -16.15 -21.90 10.62
C LEU A 101 -17.00 -21.64 9.36
N VAL A 102 -16.38 -21.19 8.26
CA VAL A 102 -17.09 -21.00 6.98
C VAL A 102 -17.64 -22.32 6.43
N LYS A 103 -16.91 -23.44 6.58
CA LYS A 103 -17.37 -24.77 6.17
C LYS A 103 -18.53 -25.28 7.05
N ALA A 104 -18.52 -24.96 8.35
CA ALA A 104 -19.58 -25.35 9.29
C ALA A 104 -20.86 -24.50 9.15
N SER A 105 -20.76 -23.28 8.62
CA SER A 105 -21.89 -22.37 8.43
C SER A 105 -22.60 -22.51 7.07
N ALA A 106 -22.20 -23.44 6.21
CA ALA A 106 -22.96 -23.72 4.98
C ALA A 106 -24.22 -24.54 5.33
N PRO A 107 -25.45 -24.00 5.16
CA PRO A 107 -26.65 -24.77 5.37
C PRO A 107 -26.77 -25.85 4.27
N ASN A 108 -26.93 -27.10 4.68
CA ASN A 108 -27.31 -28.21 3.80
C ASN A 108 -28.66 -27.89 3.14
N LEU A 109 -28.62 -27.36 1.93
CA LEU A 109 -29.81 -27.18 1.10
C LEU A 109 -29.65 -27.95 -0.21
N ALA A 110 -30.65 -28.78 -0.48
CA ALA A 110 -30.86 -29.71 -1.60
C ALA A 110 -30.15 -31.07 -1.45
N ARG A 111 -30.79 -32.23 -1.59
CA ARG A 111 -31.99 -32.64 -2.38
C ARG A 111 -32.34 -34.06 -1.85
N GLY A 112 -33.56 -34.46 -1.53
CA GLY A 112 -34.76 -34.42 -2.37
C GLY A 112 -34.90 -35.69 -3.22
N GLY A 113 -35.37 -36.79 -2.61
CA GLY A 113 -36.24 -37.85 -3.16
C GLY A 113 -35.75 -38.77 -4.31
N ARG A 114 -35.73 -40.09 -4.06
CA ARG A 114 -36.68 -41.02 -4.72
C ARG A 114 -36.62 -42.43 -4.14
N GLU A 115 -37.77 -42.87 -3.66
CA GLU A 115 -38.12 -44.27 -3.42
C GLU A 115 -38.00 -45.10 -4.70
N ARG A 116 -37.54 -46.35 -4.58
CA ARG A 116 -37.95 -47.44 -5.47
C ARG A 116 -37.73 -48.77 -4.77
N GLY A 117 -38.81 -49.53 -4.64
CA GLY A 117 -38.85 -50.81 -3.96
C GLY A 117 -38.44 -51.99 -4.82
N ASP A 118 -38.57 -53.13 -4.15
CA ASP A 118 -38.75 -54.49 -4.66
C ASP A 118 -37.56 -55.21 -5.30
N ALA A 119 -37.11 -56.29 -4.65
CA ALA A 119 -37.40 -57.66 -5.09
C ALA A 119 -36.33 -58.61 -4.53
N ARG A 120 -36.79 -59.56 -3.73
CA ARG A 120 -36.06 -60.70 -3.19
C ARG A 120 -36.20 -61.87 -4.17
N PRO A 121 -35.22 -62.78 -4.30
CA PRO A 121 -35.50 -64.18 -4.55
C PRO A 121 -35.48 -64.99 -3.24
#